data_AF-A0A845RUJ9-F1
#
_entry.id   AF-A0A845RUJ9-F1
#
_cell.length_a   1.000
_cell.length_b   1.000
_cell.length_c   1.000
_cell.angle_alpha   90.00
_cell.angle_beta   90.00
_cell.angle_gamma   90.00
#
_symmetry.space_group_name_H-M   'P 1'
#
loop_
_entity.id
_entity.type
_entity.pdbx_description
1 polymer ?
#
loop_
_entity_poly.entity_id
_entity_poly.type
_entity_poly.pdbx_seq_one_letter_code
_entity_poly.pdbx_strand_id
1 'polypeptide(L)'
;MASKKRDLESCYLIVLFITAIAAIFYGIFWTSKTIDYEAVIQQNVPGVTSIEKIIGTQRAYQVDAAGEKYYAVCDSAVGYQSRIEAMTIVNQEGFVEEVMITQQGETPIFFERLYTGKLFDQFKNLSVKEPIYLGGASGYSGYLDQRQTNNYIDRVTGSTVSSHAVAEAVNKGTAYVASQFFHTRWSNPYDTYQFNRQDFAMIMIYIIALAAALIKKLVRLRVWILLAAFGVMGFFVKEFVAASNLFSLITLQIPGLTNVGWYVLIVGSLGFIVLLGKNIYCAWICPFGAAQEVINKAAGFKSLGISPQVTKKLKLAAPTILWVAIMLGTFLGDYGTLDYQPF
;
A
#
# COMPACT_ATOMS: atom_id res chain seq x y z
N MET A 1 23.05 4.53 -43.82
CA MET A 1 22.02 4.74 -42.78
C MET A 1 20.82 3.88 -43.10
N ALA A 2 20.76 2.65 -42.59
CA ALA A 2 19.60 1.77 -42.78
C ALA A 2 18.59 2.05 -41.66
N SER A 3 17.44 2.63 -42.02
CA SER A 3 16.29 2.81 -41.13
C SER A 3 15.88 1.44 -40.59
N LYS A 4 16.15 1.22 -39.31
CA LYS A 4 15.77 0.01 -38.56
C LYS A 4 14.24 0.02 -38.48
N LYS A 5 13.57 -0.62 -39.44
CA LYS A 5 12.11 -0.89 -39.41
C LYS A 5 11.78 -1.44 -38.02
N ARG A 6 11.13 -0.62 -37.18
CA ARG A 6 10.62 -1.06 -35.88
C ARG A 6 9.71 -2.27 -36.14
N ASP A 7 10.01 -3.40 -35.52
CA ASP A 7 9.18 -4.61 -35.60
C ASP A 7 7.74 -4.25 -35.16
N LEU A 8 6.73 -4.81 -35.81
CA LEU A 8 5.31 -4.53 -35.55
C LEU A 8 4.97 -4.71 -34.07
N GLU A 9 5.61 -5.69 -33.42
CA GLU A 9 5.51 -5.97 -31.99
C GLU A 9 6.05 -4.83 -31.12
N SER A 10 7.15 -4.20 -31.52
CA SER A 10 7.68 -3.04 -30.81
C SER A 10 6.67 -1.89 -30.88
N CYS A 11 6.10 -1.64 -32.06
CA CYS A 11 5.07 -0.61 -32.24
C CYS A 11 3.85 -0.89 -31.34
N TYR A 12 3.37 -2.14 -31.31
CA TYR A 12 2.27 -2.57 -30.45
C TYR A 12 2.54 -2.29 -28.96
N LEU A 13 3.69 -2.73 -28.44
CA LEU A 13 4.05 -2.50 -27.03
C LEU A 13 4.14 -1.02 -26.68
N ILE A 14 4.62 -0.19 -27.61
CA ILE A 14 4.72 1.25 -27.42
C ILE A 14 3.34 1.90 -27.39
N VAL A 15 2.42 1.46 -28.25
CA VAL A 15 1.03 1.93 -28.22
C VAL A 15 0.35 1.55 -26.90
N LEU A 16 0.49 0.31 -26.44
CA LEU A 16 -0.02 -0.10 -25.12
C LEU A 16 0.55 0.79 -24.02
N PHE A 17 1.86 1.00 -24.00
CA PHE A 17 2.52 1.81 -22.99
C PHE A 17 2.03 3.26 -22.98
N ILE A 18 1.99 3.93 -24.14
CA ILE A 18 1.55 5.33 -24.26
C ILE A 18 0.09 5.48 -23.83
N THR A 19 -0.78 4.57 -24.27
CA THR A 19 -2.20 4.63 -23.93
C THR A 19 -2.45 4.33 -22.45
N ALA A 20 -1.73 3.38 -21.85
CA ALA A 20 -1.78 3.15 -20.41
C ALA A 20 -1.36 4.41 -19.62
N ILE A 21 -0.28 5.08 -20.04
CA ILE A 21 0.13 6.35 -19.43
C ILE A 21 -0.98 7.40 -19.56
N ALA A 22 -1.57 7.57 -20.75
CA ALA A 22 -2.65 8.52 -20.95
C ALA A 22 -3.86 8.24 -20.05
N ALA A 23 -4.23 6.96 -19.88
CA ALA A 23 -5.30 6.55 -18.98
C ALA A 23 -4.99 6.89 -17.52
N ILE A 24 -3.78 6.58 -17.05
CA ILE A 24 -3.30 6.95 -15.71
C ILE A 24 -3.44 8.45 -15.47
N PHE A 25 -2.95 9.28 -16.40
CA PHE A 25 -3.06 10.74 -16.30
C PHE A 25 -4.51 11.18 -16.23
N TYR A 26 -5.38 10.60 -17.06
CA TYR A 26 -6.82 10.87 -17.00
C TYR A 26 -7.42 10.52 -15.63
N GLY A 27 -7.11 9.35 -15.07
CA GLY A 27 -7.58 8.94 -13.74
C GLY A 27 -7.12 9.88 -12.62
N ILE A 28 -5.84 10.27 -12.60
CA ILE A 28 -5.31 11.14 -11.55
C ILE A 28 -5.99 12.52 -11.57
N PHE A 29 -6.20 13.09 -12.75
CA PHE A 29 -6.70 14.47 -12.87
C PHE A 29 -8.22 14.60 -12.91
N TRP A 30 -8.94 13.59 -13.42
CA TRP A 30 -10.34 13.74 -13.82
C TRP A 30 -11.33 12.86 -13.06
N THR A 31 -10.87 11.85 -12.30
CA THR A 31 -11.76 10.98 -11.50
C THR A 31 -11.74 11.30 -9.99
N SER A 32 -11.20 12.46 -9.59
CA SER A 32 -11.22 12.86 -8.17
C SER A 32 -12.67 13.11 -7.72
N LYS A 33 -13.20 12.23 -6.87
CA LYS A 33 -14.49 12.47 -6.21
C LYS A 33 -14.36 13.69 -5.30
N THR A 34 -15.18 14.72 -5.55
CA THR A 34 -15.36 15.82 -4.60
C THR A 34 -16.16 15.31 -3.41
N ILE A 35 -15.53 15.24 -2.23
CA ILE A 35 -16.18 14.82 -0.99
C ILE A 35 -16.77 16.07 -0.33
N ASP A 36 -18.06 16.02 -0.01
CA ASP A 36 -18.72 17.04 0.80
C ASP A 36 -18.51 16.72 2.29
N TYR A 37 -17.43 17.27 2.83
CA TYR A 37 -17.05 17.06 4.22
C TYR A 37 -18.06 17.62 5.21
N GLU A 38 -18.78 18.70 4.86
CA GLU A 38 -19.78 19.29 5.74
C GLU A 38 -21.01 18.38 5.85
N ALA A 39 -21.46 17.81 4.73
CA ALA A 39 -22.53 16.80 4.74
C ALA A 39 -22.15 15.56 5.56
N VAL A 40 -20.89 15.12 5.44
CA VAL A 40 -20.34 14.00 6.21
C VAL A 40 -20.33 14.32 7.72
N ILE A 41 -20.00 15.54 8.13
CA ILE A 41 -20.09 15.98 9.53
C ILE A 41 -21.55 16.02 10.01
N GLN A 42 -22.46 16.61 9.23
CA GLN A 42 -23.88 16.74 9.58
C GLN A 42 -24.58 15.38 9.76
N GLN A 43 -24.14 14.35 9.04
CA GLN A 43 -24.69 13.01 9.16
C GLN A 43 -24.30 12.33 10.49
N ASN A 44 -23.13 12.64 11.04
CA ASN A 44 -22.53 11.89 12.16
C ASN A 44 -22.52 12.67 13.47
N VAL A 45 -22.60 14.00 13.42
CA VAL A 45 -22.78 14.85 14.60
C VAL A 45 -24.26 15.29 14.67
N PRO A 46 -25.06 14.78 15.60
CA PRO A 46 -26.46 15.19 15.71
C PRO A 46 -26.59 16.62 16.26
N GLY A 47 -27.49 17.41 15.68
CA GLY A 47 -27.81 18.75 16.21
C GLY A 47 -26.79 19.83 15.88
N VAL A 48 -26.05 19.69 14.78
CA VAL A 48 -25.09 20.69 14.27
C VAL A 48 -25.79 22.03 14.03
N THR A 49 -25.25 23.07 14.65
CA THR A 49 -25.67 24.47 14.50
C THR A 49 -24.72 25.28 13.64
N SER A 50 -23.42 24.96 13.66
CA SER A 50 -22.39 25.63 12.87
C SER A 50 -21.28 24.65 12.47
N ILE A 51 -20.66 24.90 11.32
CA ILE A 51 -19.42 24.23 10.91
C ILE A 51 -18.49 25.32 10.42
N GLU A 52 -17.37 25.50 11.11
CA GLU A 52 -16.34 26.48 10.76
C GLU A 52 -15.07 25.76 10.34
N LYS A 53 -14.65 25.95 9.09
CA LYS A 53 -13.39 25.39 8.61
C LYS A 53 -12.22 26.13 9.24
N ILE A 54 -11.31 25.38 9.85
CA ILE A 54 -10.12 25.92 10.50
C ILE A 54 -9.04 26.20 9.44
N ILE A 55 -8.43 27.38 9.51
CA ILE A 55 -7.31 27.75 8.65
C ILE A 55 -6.06 27.03 9.16
N GLY A 56 -5.49 26.15 8.35
CA GLY A 56 -4.32 25.36 8.73
C GLY A 56 -3.81 24.49 7.59
N THR A 57 -2.78 23.70 7.90
CA THR A 57 -2.19 22.73 6.97
C THR A 57 -3.04 21.47 6.82
N GLN A 58 -3.82 21.11 7.84
CA GLN A 58 -4.76 20.00 7.80
C GLN A 58 -6.19 20.47 7.54
N ARG A 59 -7.00 19.57 7.01
CA ARG A 59 -8.44 19.80 6.81
C ARG A 59 -9.15 19.53 8.13
N ALA A 60 -9.36 20.58 8.90
CA ALA A 60 -10.06 20.52 10.19
C ALA A 60 -11.24 21.49 10.24
N TYR A 61 -12.23 21.16 11.05
CA TYR A 61 -13.45 21.92 11.27
C TYR A 61 -13.75 21.99 12.77
N GLN A 62 -14.18 23.16 13.22
CA GLN A 62 -14.86 23.31 14.50
C GLN A 62 -16.36 23.21 14.25
N VAL A 63 -17.04 22.41 15.06
CA VAL A 63 -18.47 22.09 14.89
C VAL A 63 -19.17 22.41 16.20
N ASP A 64 -20.07 23.39 16.20
CA ASP A 64 -20.96 23.59 17.35
C ASP A 64 -22.21 22.73 17.14
N ALA A 65 -22.54 21.87 18.10
CA ALA A 65 -23.72 21.00 18.05
C ALA A 65 -24.35 20.84 19.43
N ALA A 66 -25.66 21.09 19.53
CA ALA A 66 -26.44 20.97 20.77
C ALA A 66 -25.86 21.71 22.01
N GLY A 67 -25.11 22.79 21.80
CA GLY A 67 -24.46 23.56 22.87
C GLY A 67 -23.05 23.08 23.24
N GLU A 68 -22.60 21.97 22.65
CA GLU A 68 -21.25 21.42 22.76
C GLU A 68 -20.42 21.73 21.51
N LYS A 69 -19.11 21.54 21.61
CA LYS A 69 -18.15 21.77 20.52
C LYS A 69 -17.47 20.46 20.19
N TYR A 70 -17.32 20.24 18.91
CA TYR A 70 -16.60 19.11 18.37
C TYR A 70 -15.54 19.60 17.39
N TYR A 71 -14.49 18.82 17.25
CA TYR A 71 -13.42 19.05 16.30
C TYR A 71 -13.42 17.88 15.31
N ALA A 72 -13.71 18.17 14.04
CA ALA A 72 -13.61 17.18 12.97
C ALA A 72 -12.30 17.41 12.23
N VAL A 73 -11.47 16.36 12.07
CA VAL A 73 -10.18 16.46 11.38
C VAL A 73 -10.02 15.32 10.39
N CYS A 74 -9.56 15.64 9.18
CA CYS A 74 -9.24 14.66 8.14
C CYS A 74 -7.73 14.60 7.91
N ASP A 75 -7.19 13.39 7.94
CA ASP A 75 -5.84 13.10 7.43
C ASP A 75 -5.83 11.73 6.74
N SER A 76 -4.72 11.37 6.11
CA SER A 76 -4.57 10.15 5.33
C SER A 76 -3.23 9.47 5.53
N ALA A 77 -3.24 8.15 5.34
CA ALA A 77 -2.05 7.32 5.29
C ALA A 77 -2.10 6.37 4.09
N VAL A 78 -0.96 5.82 3.71
CA VAL A 78 -0.87 4.84 2.61
C VAL A 78 -1.25 3.46 3.15
N GLY A 79 -2.35 2.91 2.64
CA GLY A 79 -2.83 1.56 2.92
C GLY A 79 -2.15 0.50 2.05
N TYR A 80 -2.83 -0.62 1.84
CA TYR A 80 -2.29 -1.74 1.08
C TYR A 80 -2.25 -1.47 -0.43
N GLN A 81 -3.25 -0.76 -0.94
CA GLN A 81 -3.41 -0.41 -2.36
C GLN A 81 -3.55 1.07 -2.61
N SER A 82 -4.16 1.78 -1.66
CA SER A 82 -4.58 3.16 -1.83
C SER A 82 -4.26 3.99 -0.60
N ARG A 83 -4.28 5.31 -0.75
CA ARG A 83 -4.37 6.19 0.43
C ARG A 83 -5.76 6.08 1.05
N ILE A 84 -5.78 5.87 2.36
CA ILE A 84 -6.99 5.84 3.17
C ILE A 84 -7.06 7.18 3.90
N GLU A 85 -8.11 7.94 3.64
CA GLU A 85 -8.43 9.18 4.35
C GLU A 85 -9.48 8.89 5.43
N ALA A 86 -9.17 9.29 6.66
CA ALA A 86 -10.04 9.14 7.82
C ALA A 86 -10.41 10.51 8.36
N MET A 87 -11.71 10.70 8.62
CA MET A 87 -12.22 11.81 9.43
C MET A 87 -12.40 11.31 10.87
N THR A 88 -11.83 12.05 11.82
CA THR A 88 -11.98 11.80 13.26
C THR A 88 -12.76 12.95 13.88
N ILE A 89 -13.82 12.61 14.62
CA ILE A 89 -14.61 13.54 15.42
C ILE A 89 -14.14 13.46 16.87
N VAL A 90 -13.80 14.60 17.46
CA VAL A 90 -13.27 14.72 18.82
C VAL A 90 -14.15 15.68 19.62
N ASN A 91 -14.52 15.33 20.85
CA ASN A 91 -15.31 16.21 21.73
C ASN A 91 -14.47 17.29 22.41
N GLN A 92 -15.12 18.17 23.18
CA GLN A 92 -14.45 19.27 23.91
C GLN A 92 -13.45 18.79 24.96
N GLU A 93 -13.62 17.58 25.48
CA GLU A 93 -12.76 17.00 26.52
C GLU A 93 -11.48 16.40 25.94
N GLY A 94 -11.47 16.14 24.63
CA GLY A 94 -10.35 15.54 23.91
C GLY A 94 -10.44 14.02 23.78
N PHE A 95 -11.64 13.48 23.74
CA PHE A 95 -11.90 12.08 23.42
C PHE A 95 -12.47 11.95 22.01
N VAL A 96 -12.09 10.85 21.35
CA VAL A 96 -12.61 10.50 20.03
C VAL A 96 -14.04 9.99 20.18
N GLU A 97 -14.98 10.62 19.48
CA GLU A 97 -16.39 10.20 19.42
C GLU A 97 -16.62 9.20 18.29
N GLU A 98 -16.03 9.48 17.11
CA GLU A 98 -16.25 8.70 15.91
C GLU A 98 -15.06 8.80 14.94
N VAL A 99 -14.81 7.70 14.22
CA VAL A 99 -13.85 7.64 13.11
C VAL A 99 -14.58 7.07 11.90
N MET A 100 -14.52 7.77 10.78
CA MET A 100 -15.13 7.37 9.53
C MET A 100 -14.16 7.55 8.37
N ILE A 101 -14.36 6.75 7.32
CA ILE A 101 -13.50 6.75 6.14
C ILE A 101 -14.17 7.58 5.04
N THR A 102 -13.49 8.65 4.63
CA THR A 102 -13.97 9.57 3.60
C THR A 102 -13.52 9.13 2.22
N GLN A 103 -12.31 8.55 2.11
CA GLN A 103 -11.75 8.08 0.85
C GLN A 103 -10.89 6.84 1.04
N GLN A 104 -11.08 5.84 0.18
CA GLN A 104 -10.24 4.64 0.10
C GLN A 104 -10.45 3.95 -1.26
N GLY A 105 -9.50 3.12 -1.68
CA GLY A 105 -9.55 2.24 -2.84
C GLY A 105 -8.80 0.93 -2.58
N GLU A 106 -9.01 0.36 -1.39
CA GLU A 106 -8.50 -0.93 -0.95
C GLU A 106 -9.35 -2.07 -1.53
N THR A 107 -8.84 -3.30 -1.45
CA THR A 107 -9.58 -4.47 -1.92
C THR A 107 -10.84 -4.66 -1.06
N PRO A 108 -12.05 -4.69 -1.67
CA PRO A 108 -13.31 -4.62 -0.93
C PRO A 108 -13.43 -5.65 0.20
N ILE A 109 -13.12 -6.92 -0.06
CA ILE A 109 -13.24 -7.99 0.93
C ILE A 109 -12.30 -7.82 2.14
N PHE A 110 -11.13 -7.21 1.95
CA PHE A 110 -10.20 -6.95 3.06
C PHE A 110 -10.57 -5.68 3.81
N PHE A 111 -11.08 -4.67 3.12
CA PHE A 111 -11.51 -3.42 3.74
C PHE A 111 -12.80 -3.58 4.55
N GLU A 112 -13.77 -4.34 4.05
CA GLU A 112 -15.01 -4.69 4.77
C GLU A 112 -14.73 -5.37 6.11
N ARG A 113 -13.63 -6.12 6.23
CA ARG A 113 -13.21 -6.72 7.50
C ARG A 113 -12.95 -5.69 8.59
N LEU A 114 -12.56 -4.46 8.24
CA LEU A 114 -12.38 -3.39 9.23
C LEU A 114 -13.71 -3.03 9.91
N TYR A 115 -14.80 -3.02 9.14
CA TYR A 115 -16.15 -2.79 9.66
C TYR A 115 -16.67 -4.01 10.42
N THR A 116 -16.58 -5.21 9.85
CA THR A 116 -17.07 -6.43 10.54
C THR A 116 -16.27 -6.74 11.80
N GLY A 117 -14.97 -6.41 11.78
CA GLY A 117 -14.05 -6.51 12.91
C GLY A 117 -14.16 -5.35 13.91
N LYS A 118 -15.09 -4.41 13.69
CA LYS A 118 -15.35 -3.26 14.56
C LYS A 118 -14.10 -2.45 14.89
N LEU A 119 -13.20 -2.25 13.93
CA LEU A 119 -11.99 -1.45 14.14
C LEU A 119 -12.34 -0.02 14.56
N PHE A 120 -13.33 0.58 13.89
CA PHE A 120 -13.72 1.98 14.12
C PHE A 120 -14.31 2.21 15.52
N ASP A 121 -15.08 1.25 16.02
CA ASP A 121 -15.67 1.29 17.38
C ASP A 121 -14.58 1.35 18.47
N GLN A 122 -13.40 0.76 18.23
CA GLN A 122 -12.31 0.73 19.20
C GLN A 122 -11.66 2.09 19.43
N PHE A 123 -11.82 3.04 18.49
CA PHE A 123 -11.34 4.40 18.69
C PHE A 123 -12.20 5.21 19.66
N LYS A 124 -13.44 4.79 19.90
CA LYS A 124 -14.37 5.56 20.73
C LYS A 124 -13.85 5.68 22.16
N ASN A 125 -13.92 6.90 22.71
CA ASN A 125 -13.42 7.28 24.02
C ASN A 125 -11.89 7.22 24.19
N LEU A 126 -11.12 7.03 23.11
CA LEU A 126 -9.67 7.17 23.17
C LEU A 126 -9.28 8.65 23.27
N SER A 127 -8.22 8.92 24.02
CA SER A 127 -7.72 10.27 24.28
C SER A 127 -6.87 10.75 23.10
N VAL A 128 -7.08 11.99 22.65
CA VAL A 128 -6.20 12.64 21.66
C VAL A 128 -4.96 13.27 22.29
N LYS A 129 -4.91 13.35 23.63
CA LYS A 129 -3.80 13.97 24.37
C LYS A 129 -2.57 13.07 24.45
N GLU A 130 -2.69 11.82 24.06
CA GLU A 130 -1.58 10.88 23.89
C GLU A 130 -1.75 10.11 22.56
N PRO A 131 -0.69 9.49 22.02
CA PRO A 131 -0.80 8.71 20.79
C PRO A 131 -1.73 7.50 20.94
N ILE A 132 -2.38 7.09 19.85
CA ILE A 132 -3.19 5.86 19.80
C ILE A 132 -2.37 4.74 19.17
N TYR A 133 -2.00 3.74 19.96
CA TYR A 133 -1.14 2.64 19.51
C TYR A 133 -1.93 1.50 18.85
N LEU A 134 -1.24 0.71 18.02
CA LEU A 134 -1.82 -0.44 17.33
C LEU A 134 -1.37 -1.77 17.96
N GLY A 135 -2.29 -2.43 18.66
CA GLY A 135 -2.15 -3.75 19.23
C GLY A 135 -2.00 -4.85 18.18
N GLY A 136 -1.19 -5.85 18.50
CA GLY A 136 -1.00 -7.06 17.68
C GLY A 136 -0.24 -6.86 16.36
N ALA A 137 0.19 -5.64 16.02
CA ALA A 137 0.86 -5.28 14.76
C ALA A 137 2.40 -5.21 14.88
N SER A 138 3.01 -6.19 15.53
CA SER A 138 4.48 -6.22 15.70
C SER A 138 5.21 -6.10 14.36
N GLY A 139 6.18 -5.18 14.30
CA GLY A 139 6.96 -4.88 13.09
C GLY A 139 6.45 -3.71 12.26
N TYR A 140 5.29 -3.12 12.62
CA TYR A 140 4.77 -1.89 12.01
C TYR A 140 5.05 -0.68 12.89
N SER A 141 5.18 0.52 12.31
CA SER A 141 5.22 1.76 13.09
C SER A 141 3.92 1.95 13.89
N GLY A 142 3.98 2.67 15.01
CA GLY A 142 2.79 2.83 15.87
C GLY A 142 2.35 1.58 16.64
N TYR A 143 3.04 0.44 16.52
CA TYR A 143 2.66 -0.76 17.28
C TYR A 143 2.75 -0.56 18.80
N LEU A 144 1.84 -1.17 19.53
CA LEU A 144 1.88 -1.22 20.99
C LEU A 144 3.00 -2.18 21.43
N ASP A 145 4.06 -1.62 21.99
CA ASP A 145 5.16 -2.37 22.58
C ASP A 145 4.85 -2.76 24.05
N GLN A 146 5.87 -2.93 24.89
CA GLN A 146 5.67 -3.30 26.30
C GLN A 146 5.17 -2.13 27.17
N ARG A 147 4.81 -1.00 26.58
CA ARG A 147 4.26 0.16 27.30
C ARG A 147 2.89 -0.17 27.88
N GLN A 148 2.66 0.31 29.10
CA GLN A 148 1.35 0.29 29.71
C GLN A 148 0.60 1.57 29.32
N THR A 149 -0.28 1.46 28.34
CA THR A 149 -1.26 2.51 28.00
C THR A 149 -2.59 1.83 27.67
N ASN A 150 -3.68 2.53 27.99
CA ASN A 150 -5.03 2.11 27.59
C ASN A 150 -5.45 2.77 26.26
N ASN A 151 -4.58 3.60 25.67
CA ASN A 151 -4.85 4.33 24.44
C ASN A 151 -4.37 3.54 23.22
N TYR A 152 -5.01 2.40 22.97
CA TYR A 152 -4.68 1.53 21.84
C TYR A 152 -5.92 0.89 21.24
N ILE A 153 -5.78 0.43 20.00
CA ILE A 153 -6.76 -0.41 19.30
C ILE A 153 -6.07 -1.69 18.84
N ASP A 154 -6.79 -2.78 18.71
CA ASP A 154 -6.29 -4.00 18.11
C ASP A 154 -6.52 -4.02 16.59
N ARG A 155 -5.49 -4.45 15.86
CA ARG A 155 -5.61 -4.64 14.41
C ARG A 155 -6.64 -5.70 14.05
N VAL A 156 -7.21 -5.59 12.85
CA VAL A 156 -8.04 -6.65 12.28
C VAL A 156 -7.17 -7.71 11.61
N THR A 157 -7.39 -8.97 11.97
CA THR A 157 -6.66 -10.10 11.38
C THR A 157 -6.96 -10.26 9.89
N GLY A 158 -5.91 -10.41 9.09
CA GLY A 158 -6.02 -10.47 7.63
C GLY A 158 -6.15 -9.11 6.95
N SER A 159 -6.25 -8.01 7.70
CA SER A 159 -6.33 -6.64 7.17
C SER A 159 -5.38 -5.71 7.95
N THR A 160 -4.18 -6.20 8.29
CA THR A 160 -3.21 -5.51 9.15
C THR A 160 -2.72 -4.19 8.53
N VAL A 161 -2.38 -4.18 7.23
CA VAL A 161 -1.86 -2.99 6.55
C VAL A 161 -2.92 -1.88 6.49
N SER A 162 -4.17 -2.22 6.15
CA SER A 162 -5.26 -1.26 6.15
C SER A 162 -5.61 -0.79 7.58
N SER A 163 -5.55 -1.68 8.58
CA SER A 163 -5.72 -1.28 10.00
C SER A 163 -4.65 -0.29 10.45
N HIS A 164 -3.40 -0.53 10.06
CA HIS A 164 -2.26 0.34 10.34
C HIS A 164 -2.42 1.71 9.69
N ALA A 165 -2.80 1.76 8.41
CA ALA A 165 -3.05 3.02 7.71
C ALA A 165 -4.21 3.82 8.33
N VAL A 166 -5.30 3.18 8.74
CA VAL A 166 -6.38 3.87 9.48
C VAL A 166 -5.86 4.46 10.78
N ALA A 167 -5.12 3.67 11.57
CA ALA A 167 -4.57 4.15 12.84
C ALA A 167 -3.55 5.28 12.66
N GLU A 168 -2.71 5.23 11.62
CA GLU A 168 -1.79 6.30 11.24
C GLU A 168 -2.53 7.57 10.83
N ALA A 169 -3.55 7.46 9.98
CA ALA A 169 -4.37 8.60 9.54
C ALA A 169 -5.06 9.29 10.71
N VAL A 170 -5.67 8.50 11.61
CA VAL A 170 -6.29 9.02 12.83
C VAL A 170 -5.25 9.72 13.71
N ASN A 171 -4.08 9.12 13.94
CA ASN A 171 -3.02 9.76 14.75
C ASN A 171 -2.52 11.07 14.14
N LYS A 172 -2.37 11.16 12.82
CA LYS A 172 -1.97 12.43 12.17
C LYS A 172 -3.01 13.51 12.36
N GLY A 173 -4.30 13.18 12.22
CA GLY A 173 -5.40 14.11 12.48
C GLY A 173 -5.50 14.52 13.94
N THR A 174 -5.47 13.57 14.87
CA THR A 174 -5.61 13.85 16.31
C THR A 174 -4.39 14.58 16.87
N ALA A 175 -3.17 14.34 16.35
CA ALA A 175 -1.99 15.12 16.73
C ALA A 175 -2.17 16.62 16.43
N TYR A 176 -2.78 16.96 15.28
CA TYR A 176 -3.11 18.34 14.95
C TYR A 176 -4.13 18.91 15.93
N VAL A 177 -5.24 18.21 16.17
CA VAL A 177 -6.29 18.63 17.12
C VAL A 177 -5.73 18.82 18.53
N ALA A 178 -4.92 17.87 19.02
CA ALA A 178 -4.25 17.94 20.31
C ALA A 178 -3.36 19.17 20.45
N SER A 179 -2.61 19.49 19.40
CA SER A 179 -1.69 20.63 19.39
C SER A 179 -2.41 21.98 19.36
N GLN A 180 -3.54 22.06 18.64
CA GLN A 180 -4.27 23.33 18.45
C GLN A 180 -5.27 23.61 19.57
N PHE A 181 -6.00 22.61 20.04
CA PHE A 181 -7.13 22.79 20.96
C PHE A 181 -6.85 22.35 22.39
N PHE A 182 -5.89 21.45 22.59
CA PHE A 182 -5.59 20.87 23.90
C PHE A 182 -4.20 21.22 24.43
N HIS A 183 -3.48 22.11 23.74
CA HIS A 183 -2.11 22.54 24.06
C HIS A 183 -1.14 21.38 24.36
N THR A 184 -1.40 20.21 23.76
CA THR A 184 -0.66 18.98 24.00
C THR A 184 0.06 18.58 22.72
N ARG A 185 1.36 18.32 22.83
CA ARG A 185 2.18 17.86 21.70
C ARG A 185 2.83 16.54 22.07
N TRP A 186 2.63 15.55 21.22
CA TRP A 186 3.28 14.25 21.32
C TRP A 186 3.91 13.90 19.97
N SER A 187 4.93 13.04 20.02
CA SER A 187 5.58 12.53 18.81
C SER A 187 4.74 11.40 18.23
N ASN A 188 4.44 11.48 16.94
CA ASN A 188 3.63 10.47 16.28
C ASN A 188 4.41 9.16 16.14
N PRO A 189 3.99 8.06 16.79
CA PRO A 189 4.75 6.81 16.77
C PRO A 189 4.72 6.14 15.39
N TYR A 190 3.84 6.58 14.48
CA TYR A 190 3.76 6.10 13.11
C TYR A 190 4.83 6.73 12.18
N ASP A 191 5.40 7.88 12.57
CA ASP A 191 6.51 8.54 11.84
C ASP A 191 7.88 7.97 12.21
N THR A 192 7.94 7.05 13.18
CA THR A 192 9.21 6.48 13.64
C THR A 192 9.73 5.44 12.64
N TYR A 193 10.97 5.63 12.20
CA TYR A 193 11.68 4.67 11.36
C TYR A 193 11.97 3.38 12.14
N GLN A 194 11.48 2.25 11.63
CA GLN A 194 11.72 0.94 12.23
C GLN A 194 12.43 0.04 11.22
N PHE A 195 13.76 -0.02 11.31
CA PHE A 195 14.52 -1.05 10.61
C PHE A 195 14.35 -2.36 11.34
N ASN A 196 13.62 -3.30 10.74
CA ASN A 196 13.33 -4.58 11.36
C ASN A 196 14.25 -5.69 10.80
N ARG A 197 14.14 -6.90 11.35
CA ARG A 197 14.97 -8.04 10.91
C ARG A 197 14.56 -8.53 9.51
N GLN A 198 13.31 -8.31 9.13
CA GLN A 198 12.76 -8.67 7.83
C GLN A 198 13.37 -7.80 6.72
N ASP A 199 13.52 -6.49 6.95
CA ASP A 199 14.19 -5.54 6.05
C ASP A 199 15.63 -5.97 5.80
N PHE A 200 16.36 -6.28 6.88
CA PHE A 200 17.73 -6.77 6.79
C PHE A 200 17.83 -8.07 5.97
N ALA A 201 16.94 -9.03 6.23
CA ALA A 201 16.90 -10.29 5.50
C ALA A 201 16.58 -10.08 4.01
N MET A 202 15.63 -9.19 3.71
CA MET A 202 15.28 -8.81 2.35
C MET A 202 16.48 -8.19 1.62
N ILE A 203 17.14 -7.20 2.22
CA ILE A 203 18.34 -6.56 1.65
C ILE A 203 19.43 -7.60 1.36
N MET A 204 19.66 -8.53 2.30
CA MET A 204 20.65 -9.59 2.12
C MET A 204 20.32 -10.49 0.91
N ILE A 205 19.06 -10.88 0.74
CA ILE A 205 18.61 -11.66 -0.43
C ILE A 205 18.83 -10.87 -1.73
N TYR A 206 18.52 -9.57 -1.77
CA TYR A 206 18.78 -8.73 -2.94
C TYR A 206 20.28 -8.64 -3.28
N ILE A 207 21.14 -8.50 -2.28
CA ILE A 207 22.60 -8.49 -2.46
C ILE A 207 23.11 -9.84 -2.98
N ILE A 208 22.65 -10.96 -2.39
CA ILE A 208 23.00 -12.32 -2.84
C ILE A 208 22.55 -12.54 -4.28
N ALA A 209 21.33 -12.13 -4.63
CA ALA A 209 20.79 -12.26 -5.98
C ALA A 209 21.59 -11.42 -7.00
N LEU A 210 21.97 -10.19 -6.64
CA LEU A 210 22.83 -9.34 -7.47
C LEU A 210 24.21 -9.99 -7.68
N ALA A 211 24.84 -10.46 -6.60
CA ALA A 211 26.12 -11.17 -6.66
C ALA A 211 26.01 -12.43 -7.54
N ALA A 212 24.94 -13.20 -7.40
CA ALA A 212 24.69 -14.40 -8.18
C ALA A 212 24.48 -14.10 -9.68
N ALA A 213 23.85 -12.97 -9.99
CA ALA A 213 23.66 -12.51 -11.37
C ALA A 213 24.97 -12.03 -12.04
N LEU A 214 25.95 -11.57 -11.25
CA LEU A 214 27.24 -11.07 -11.74
C LEU A 214 28.35 -12.13 -11.74
N ILE A 215 28.35 -13.05 -10.77
CA ILE A 215 29.41 -14.04 -10.56
C ILE A 215 29.00 -15.40 -11.15
N LYS A 216 29.62 -15.78 -12.28
CA LYS A 216 29.30 -17.04 -13.00
C LYS A 216 29.38 -18.30 -12.13
N LYS A 217 30.26 -18.33 -11.11
CA LYS A 217 30.41 -19.49 -10.22
C LYS A 217 29.17 -19.72 -9.33
N LEU A 218 28.50 -18.65 -8.91
CA LEU A 218 27.31 -18.72 -8.06
C LEU A 218 26.08 -19.24 -8.80
N VAL A 219 26.08 -19.23 -10.13
CA VAL A 219 24.99 -19.78 -10.95
C VAL A 219 24.77 -21.28 -10.70
N ARG A 220 25.83 -22.01 -10.33
CA ARG A 220 25.71 -23.43 -9.97
C ARG A 220 24.86 -23.65 -8.70
N LEU A 221 24.78 -22.64 -7.83
CA LEU A 221 24.01 -22.68 -6.59
C LEU A 221 22.60 -22.11 -6.77
N ARG A 222 22.17 -21.78 -8.00
CA ARG A 222 20.91 -21.10 -8.28
C ARG A 222 19.70 -21.75 -7.62
N VAL A 223 19.60 -23.08 -7.65
CA VAL A 223 18.48 -23.79 -7.01
C VAL A 223 18.47 -23.57 -5.50
N TRP A 224 19.63 -23.62 -4.85
CA TRP A 224 19.74 -23.36 -3.42
C TRP A 224 19.43 -21.91 -3.06
N ILE A 225 19.86 -20.95 -3.88
CA ILE A 225 19.53 -19.53 -3.69
C ILE A 225 18.03 -19.30 -3.85
N LEU A 226 17.38 -19.92 -4.85
CA LEU A 226 15.94 -19.83 -5.04
C LEU A 226 15.15 -20.46 -3.90
N LEU A 227 15.62 -21.60 -3.36
CA LEU A 227 15.00 -22.22 -2.18
C LEU A 227 15.15 -21.35 -0.93
N ALA A 228 16.32 -20.73 -0.74
CA ALA A 228 16.54 -19.78 0.33
C ALA A 228 15.66 -18.54 0.17
N ALA A 229 15.58 -17.97 -1.05
CA ALA A 229 14.71 -16.85 -1.35
C ALA A 229 13.23 -17.21 -1.15
N PHE A 230 12.80 -18.42 -1.53
CA PHE A 230 11.46 -18.92 -1.28
C PHE A 230 11.14 -18.98 0.22
N GLY A 231 12.04 -19.53 1.04
CA GLY A 231 11.90 -19.58 2.50
C GLY A 231 11.86 -18.19 3.13
N VAL A 232 12.86 -17.35 2.81
CA VAL A 232 13.02 -16.03 3.41
C VAL A 232 11.94 -15.07 2.92
N MET A 233 11.79 -14.87 1.62
CA MET A 233 10.78 -13.95 1.09
C MET A 233 9.37 -14.47 1.38
N GLY A 234 9.12 -15.77 1.15
CA GLY A 234 7.80 -16.37 1.26
C GLY A 234 7.25 -16.47 2.68
N PHE A 235 8.07 -16.90 3.65
CA PHE A 235 7.59 -17.24 4.99
C PHE A 235 8.09 -16.29 6.07
N PHE A 236 9.26 -15.69 5.91
CA PHE A 236 9.84 -14.79 6.91
C PHE A 236 9.48 -13.33 6.66
N VAL A 237 9.79 -12.81 5.47
CA VAL A 237 9.55 -11.42 5.08
C VAL A 237 8.09 -11.18 4.72
N LYS A 238 7.49 -12.09 3.92
CA LYS A 238 6.06 -12.05 3.50
C LYS A 238 5.68 -10.80 2.70
N GLU A 239 6.63 -10.16 2.04
CA GLU A 239 6.41 -9.03 1.15
C GLU A 239 6.95 -9.33 -0.26
N PHE A 240 6.16 -8.99 -1.28
CA PHE A 240 6.48 -9.28 -2.69
C PHE A 240 6.25 -8.06 -3.56
N VAL A 241 6.84 -8.09 -4.76
CA VAL A 241 6.48 -7.13 -5.80
C VAL A 241 5.08 -7.47 -6.27
N ALA A 242 4.13 -6.60 -5.95
CA ALA A 242 2.72 -6.69 -6.31
C ALA A 242 2.32 -5.61 -7.33
N ALA A 243 1.14 -5.78 -7.94
CA ALA A 243 0.54 -4.77 -8.80
C ALA A 243 0.25 -3.48 -8.02
N SER A 244 -0.19 -3.60 -6.76
CA SER A 244 -0.38 -2.47 -5.84
C SER A 244 0.87 -1.58 -5.73
N ASN A 245 2.06 -2.17 -5.58
CA ASN A 245 3.30 -1.40 -5.50
C ASN A 245 3.57 -0.56 -6.77
N LEU A 246 3.23 -1.12 -7.94
CA LEU A 246 3.35 -0.41 -9.21
C LEU A 246 2.28 0.67 -9.33
N PHE A 247 1.05 0.41 -8.90
CA PHE A 247 -0.01 1.41 -8.86
C PHE A 247 0.32 2.55 -7.91
N SER A 248 0.85 2.29 -6.71
CA SER A 248 1.28 3.33 -5.77
C SER A 248 2.35 4.24 -6.36
N LEU A 249 3.28 3.71 -7.16
CA LEU A 249 4.25 4.53 -7.91
C LEU A 249 3.56 5.39 -8.96
N ILE A 250 2.65 4.79 -9.72
CA ILE A 250 1.93 5.41 -10.83
C ILE A 250 1.02 6.56 -10.34
N THR A 251 0.30 6.34 -9.25
CA THR A 251 -0.62 7.30 -8.64
C THR A 251 0.06 8.25 -7.65
N LEU A 252 1.38 8.17 -7.52
CA LEU A 252 2.20 8.95 -6.58
C LEU A 252 1.80 8.77 -5.10
N GLN A 253 1.17 7.64 -4.78
CA GLN A 253 0.81 7.26 -3.42
C GLN A 253 1.98 6.53 -2.73
N ILE A 254 3.16 7.17 -2.74
CA ILE A 254 4.39 6.59 -2.19
C ILE A 254 4.29 6.58 -0.65
N PRO A 255 4.53 5.43 0.02
CA PRO A 255 4.56 5.37 1.47
C PRO A 255 5.67 6.25 2.06
N GLY A 256 5.60 6.56 3.34
CA GLY A 256 6.68 7.27 4.03
C GLY A 256 7.98 6.45 4.08
N LEU A 257 9.11 7.12 4.34
CA LEU A 257 10.43 6.50 4.52
C LEU A 257 10.50 5.50 5.68
N THR A 258 9.46 5.43 6.50
CA THR A 258 9.27 4.44 7.56
C THR A 258 9.07 3.02 7.01
N ASN A 259 8.58 2.85 5.78
CA ASN A 259 8.39 1.55 5.14
C ASN A 259 9.58 1.16 4.26
N VAL A 260 10.67 0.71 4.89
CA VAL A 260 11.93 0.36 4.21
C VAL A 260 11.75 -0.80 3.22
N GLY A 261 10.99 -1.83 3.61
CA GLY A 261 10.69 -2.99 2.78
C GLY A 261 10.15 -2.61 1.40
N TRP A 262 9.20 -1.67 1.34
CA TRP A 262 8.65 -1.17 0.09
C TRP A 262 9.73 -0.58 -0.83
N TYR A 263 10.63 0.26 -0.29
CA TYR A 263 11.71 0.84 -1.09
C TYR A 263 12.71 -0.20 -1.57
N VAL A 264 13.08 -1.17 -0.71
CA VAL A 264 13.99 -2.27 -1.11
C VAL A 264 13.36 -3.09 -2.24
N LEU A 265 12.08 -3.43 -2.14
CA LEU A 265 11.35 -4.17 -3.18
C LEU A 265 11.30 -3.39 -4.49
N ILE A 266 10.87 -2.13 -4.45
CA ILE A 266 10.64 -1.33 -5.66
C ILE A 266 11.97 -0.90 -6.30
N VAL A 267 12.84 -0.24 -5.52
CA VAL A 267 14.12 0.27 -6.02
C VAL A 267 15.02 -0.89 -6.41
N GLY A 268 15.05 -1.97 -5.64
CA GLY A 268 15.83 -3.15 -5.98
C GLY A 268 15.34 -3.79 -7.28
N SER A 269 14.04 -4.05 -7.40
CA SER A 269 13.50 -4.79 -8.56
C SER A 269 13.52 -3.97 -9.84
N LEU A 270 13.05 -2.72 -9.79
CA LEU A 270 13.09 -1.83 -10.94
C LEU A 270 14.52 -1.38 -11.26
N GLY A 271 15.33 -1.12 -10.23
CA GLY A 271 16.74 -0.78 -10.39
C GLY A 271 17.53 -1.86 -11.13
N PHE A 272 17.28 -3.14 -10.86
CA PHE A 272 17.88 -4.22 -11.63
C PHE A 272 17.50 -4.19 -13.12
N ILE A 273 16.25 -3.87 -13.44
CA ILE A 273 15.80 -3.76 -14.82
C ILE A 273 16.45 -2.55 -15.51
N VAL A 274 16.45 -1.38 -14.86
CA VAL A 274 16.97 -0.14 -15.44
C VAL A 274 18.50 -0.18 -15.60
N LEU A 275 19.22 -0.66 -14.59
CA LEU A 275 20.69 -0.62 -14.56
C LEU A 275 21.33 -1.79 -15.31
N LEU A 276 20.76 -2.99 -15.23
CA LEU A 276 21.36 -4.21 -15.79
C LEU A 276 20.60 -4.75 -17.00
N GLY A 277 19.43 -4.20 -17.33
CA GLY A 277 18.56 -4.72 -18.40
C GLY A 277 17.99 -6.10 -18.09
N LYS A 278 17.99 -6.52 -16.81
CA LYS A 278 17.64 -7.88 -16.39
C LYS A 278 16.62 -7.86 -15.25
N ASN A 279 15.59 -8.70 -15.36
CA ASN A 279 14.66 -8.94 -14.26
C ASN A 279 15.25 -9.96 -13.27
N ILE A 280 16.20 -9.49 -12.44
CA ILE A 280 16.84 -10.33 -11.42
C ILE A 280 15.82 -10.77 -10.35
N TYR A 281 14.82 -9.93 -10.04
CA TYR A 281 13.78 -10.27 -9.08
C TYR A 281 13.09 -11.59 -9.45
N CYS A 282 12.51 -11.68 -10.65
CA CYS A 282 11.86 -12.92 -11.09
C CYS A 282 12.82 -14.10 -11.25
N ALA A 283 14.09 -13.86 -11.57
CA ALA A 283 15.06 -14.91 -11.85
C ALA A 283 15.71 -15.54 -10.60
N TRP A 284 15.78 -14.80 -9.48
CA TRP A 284 16.57 -15.17 -8.29
C TRP A 284 15.89 -14.91 -6.94
N ILE A 285 14.88 -14.05 -6.87
CA ILE A 285 14.30 -13.58 -5.59
C ILE A 285 12.84 -14.00 -5.44
N CYS A 286 12.06 -13.92 -6.53
CA CYS A 286 10.62 -14.11 -6.50
C CYS A 286 10.24 -15.52 -6.01
N PRO A 287 9.53 -15.65 -4.88
CA PRO A 287 9.15 -16.94 -4.33
C PRO A 287 8.16 -17.68 -5.23
N PHE A 288 7.28 -16.96 -5.93
CA PHE A 288 6.38 -17.57 -6.90
C PHE A 288 7.14 -18.22 -8.06
N GLY A 289 8.15 -17.52 -8.62
CA GLY A 289 9.03 -18.10 -9.65
C GLY A 289 9.80 -19.31 -9.14
N ALA A 290 10.30 -19.25 -7.91
CA ALA A 290 10.97 -20.38 -7.26
C ALA A 290 10.02 -21.58 -7.11
N ALA A 291 8.79 -21.36 -6.63
CA ALA A 291 7.77 -22.40 -6.48
C ALA A 291 7.42 -23.03 -7.83
N GLN A 292 7.19 -22.22 -8.88
CA GLN A 292 6.95 -22.71 -10.23
C GLN A 292 8.09 -23.60 -10.74
N GLU A 293 9.34 -23.18 -10.53
CA GLU A 293 10.51 -23.95 -10.97
C GLU A 293 10.62 -25.29 -10.21
N VAL A 294 10.35 -25.29 -8.89
CA VAL A 294 10.36 -26.50 -8.05
C VAL A 294 9.24 -27.46 -8.48
N ILE A 295 8.00 -26.96 -8.63
CA ILE A 295 6.86 -27.76 -9.07
C ILE A 295 7.12 -28.36 -10.46
N ASN A 296 7.65 -27.57 -11.39
CA ASN A 296 7.96 -28.05 -12.74
C ASN A 296 8.99 -29.19 -12.73
N LYS A 297 10.02 -29.10 -11.88
CA LYS A 297 11.03 -30.16 -11.72
C LYS A 297 10.47 -31.40 -11.03
N ALA A 298 9.65 -31.22 -9.99
CA ALA A 298 9.05 -32.32 -9.24
C ALA A 298 8.00 -33.08 -10.08
N ALA A 299 7.16 -32.38 -10.83
CA ALA A 299 6.14 -32.97 -11.69
C ALA A 299 6.71 -33.56 -12.99
N GLY A 300 7.95 -33.22 -13.35
CA GLY A 300 8.59 -33.71 -14.58
C GLY A 300 7.83 -33.31 -15.85
N PHE A 301 7.18 -32.14 -15.85
CA PHE A 301 6.39 -31.71 -17.01
C PHE A 301 7.27 -31.66 -18.25
N LYS A 302 6.85 -32.40 -19.28
CA LYS A 302 7.51 -32.35 -20.59
C LYS A 302 7.14 -31.04 -21.27
N SER A 303 8.10 -30.46 -21.99
CA SER A 303 7.83 -29.30 -22.84
C SER A 303 6.68 -29.63 -23.79
N LEU A 304 5.64 -28.79 -23.79
CA LEU A 304 4.43 -28.96 -24.58
C LEU A 304 4.64 -28.83 -26.11
N GLY A 305 5.89 -28.75 -26.58
CA GLY A 305 6.21 -28.69 -28.01
C GLY A 305 5.63 -27.47 -28.73
N ILE A 306 5.36 -26.37 -28.01
CA ILE A 306 4.74 -25.17 -28.56
C ILE A 306 5.65 -24.53 -29.60
N SER A 307 5.10 -24.20 -30.77
CA SER A 307 5.88 -23.62 -31.85
C SER A 307 6.47 -22.25 -31.45
N PRO A 308 7.64 -21.86 -31.99
CA PRO A 308 8.26 -20.57 -31.70
C PRO A 308 7.37 -19.37 -32.04
N GLN A 309 6.55 -19.49 -33.09
CA GLN A 309 5.63 -18.44 -33.52
C GLN A 309 4.48 -18.24 -32.52
N VAL A 310 3.90 -19.32 -32.02
CA VAL A 310 2.85 -19.28 -30.97
C VAL A 310 3.43 -18.71 -29.68
N THR A 311 4.65 -19.13 -29.31
CA THR A 311 5.36 -18.61 -28.14
C THR A 311 5.61 -17.10 -28.25
N LYS A 312 5.97 -16.58 -29.44
CA LYS A 312 6.15 -15.15 -29.68
C LYS A 312 4.85 -14.36 -29.44
N LYS A 313 3.71 -14.88 -29.92
CA LYS A 313 2.39 -14.28 -29.68
C LYS A 313 1.95 -14.35 -28.21
N LEU A 314 2.15 -15.49 -27.54
CA LEU A 314 1.79 -15.65 -26.12
C LEU A 314 2.57 -14.69 -25.20
N LYS A 315 3.81 -14.34 -25.55
CA LYS A 315 4.58 -13.32 -24.82
C LYS A 315 3.92 -11.94 -24.81
N LEU A 316 3.07 -11.64 -25.80
CA LEU A 316 2.29 -10.39 -25.85
C LEU A 316 1.03 -10.45 -24.97
N ALA A 317 0.58 -11.64 -24.53
CA ALA A 317 -0.61 -11.76 -23.71
C ALA A 317 -0.45 -11.06 -22.37
N ALA A 318 0.66 -11.30 -21.64
CA ALA A 318 0.91 -10.69 -20.34
C ALA A 318 0.88 -9.14 -20.36
N PRO A 319 1.62 -8.43 -21.24
CA PRO A 319 1.53 -6.97 -21.30
C PRO A 319 0.16 -6.47 -21.77
N THR A 320 -0.54 -7.24 -22.61
CA THR A 320 -1.91 -6.89 -23.04
C THR A 320 -2.90 -7.01 -21.89
N ILE A 321 -2.84 -8.08 -21.10
CA ILE A 321 -3.68 -8.28 -19.92
C ILE A 321 -3.43 -7.17 -18.89
N LEU A 322 -2.16 -6.84 -18.64
CA LEU A 322 -1.81 -5.74 -17.75
C LEU A 322 -2.37 -4.40 -18.26
N TRP A 323 -2.27 -4.14 -19.56
CA TRP A 323 -2.83 -2.95 -20.17
C TRP A 323 -4.36 -2.89 -20.03
N VAL A 324 -5.06 -3.99 -20.28
CA VAL A 324 -6.52 -4.09 -20.10
C VAL A 324 -6.88 -3.82 -18.65
N ALA A 325 -6.14 -4.37 -17.68
CA ALA A 325 -6.36 -4.08 -16.28
C ALA A 325 -6.21 -2.58 -15.98
N ILE A 326 -5.10 -1.94 -16.40
CA ILE A 326 -4.91 -0.49 -16.19
C ILE A 326 -6.07 0.33 -16.78
N MET A 327 -6.51 -0.01 -17.99
CA MET A 327 -7.65 0.66 -18.64
C MET A 327 -8.93 0.50 -17.83
N LEU A 328 -9.28 -0.73 -17.43
CA LEU A 328 -10.46 -0.98 -16.61
C LEU A 328 -10.39 -0.23 -15.28
N GLY A 329 -9.22 -0.15 -14.65
CA GLY A 329 -9.05 0.48 -13.33
C GLY A 329 -9.23 1.97 -13.40
N THR A 330 -8.74 2.56 -14.50
CA THR A 330 -8.97 3.95 -14.83
C THR A 330 -10.47 4.22 -15.07
N PHE A 331 -11.14 3.39 -15.87
CA PHE A 331 -12.56 3.59 -16.20
C PHE A 331 -13.49 3.40 -15.00
N LEU A 332 -13.18 2.45 -14.13
CA LEU A 332 -13.95 2.19 -12.91
C LEU A 332 -13.62 3.20 -11.80
N GLY A 333 -12.50 3.90 -11.90
CA GLY A 333 -12.01 4.82 -10.86
C GLY A 333 -11.56 4.11 -9.58
N ASP A 334 -11.39 2.78 -9.64
CA ASP A 334 -11.03 1.94 -8.50
C ASP A 334 -10.09 0.82 -8.95
N TYR A 335 -8.78 1.06 -8.77
CA TYR A 335 -7.74 0.08 -9.07
C TYR A 335 -7.70 -1.08 -8.05
N GLY A 336 -8.30 -0.92 -6.87
CA GLY A 336 -8.33 -1.96 -5.83
C GLY A 336 -9.17 -3.18 -6.26
N THR A 337 -10.18 -2.96 -7.10
CA THR A 337 -11.02 -4.04 -7.68
C THR A 337 -10.28 -4.94 -8.67
N LEU A 338 -9.14 -4.49 -9.19
CA LEU A 338 -8.37 -5.19 -10.21
C LEU A 338 -7.18 -5.97 -9.67
N ASP A 339 -6.88 -5.81 -8.39
CA ASP A 339 -5.79 -6.54 -7.78
C ASP A 339 -6.23 -7.98 -7.51
N TYR A 340 -6.02 -8.82 -8.51
CA TYR A 340 -6.10 -10.27 -8.35
C TYR A 340 -4.74 -10.77 -7.89
N GLN A 341 -4.53 -10.79 -6.57
CA GLN A 341 -3.43 -11.54 -5.97
C GLN A 341 -3.96 -12.91 -5.54
N PRO A 342 -3.38 -14.02 -6.02
CA PRO A 342 -3.79 -15.35 -5.59
C PRO A 342 -3.41 -15.69 -4.13
N PHE A 343 -2.86 -14.74 -3.36
CA PHE A 343 -2.47 -14.90 -1.96
C PHE A 343 -2.37 -13.54 -1.26
#